data_AF-A0A514ZRU8-F1
#
_entry.id   AF-A0A514ZRU8-F1
#
_cell.length_a   1.000
_cell.length_b   1.000
_cell.length_c   1.000
_cell.angle_alpha   90.00
_cell.angle_beta   90.00
_cell.angle_gamma   90.00
#
_symmetry.space_group_name_H-M   'P 1'
#
loop_
_entity.id
_entity.type
_entity.pdbx_description
1 polymer ?
#
loop_
_entity_poly.entity_id
_entity_poly.type
_entity_poly.pdbx_seq_one_letter_code
_entity_poly.pdbx_strand_id
1 'polypeptide(L)'
;MRSWKVCLVVIALLAVTPDLMAQCAMCRGTVESTVSNGRSIVASDLNLGILYLLMAPYLIVASIAYLWYRNSKREHGRRIEITGRVKRALSQV
;
A
#
# COMPACT_ATOMS: atom_id res chain seq x y z
N MET A 1 14.48 16.95 -27.11
CA MET A 1 14.25 15.63 -27.77
C MET A 1 14.45 14.41 -26.86
N ARG A 2 15.00 14.54 -25.63
CA ARG A 2 15.28 13.39 -24.74
C ARG A 2 14.04 12.90 -23.97
N SER A 3 13.12 13.82 -23.65
CA SER A 3 11.92 13.54 -22.84
C SER A 3 10.87 12.69 -23.56
N TRP A 4 10.75 12.81 -24.89
CA TRP A 4 9.81 12.00 -25.68
C TRP A 4 10.20 10.52 -25.66
N LYS A 5 11.49 10.21 -25.78
CA LYS A 5 12.01 8.83 -25.70
C LYS A 5 11.72 8.22 -24.33
N VAL A 6 11.87 9.01 -23.26
CA VAL A 6 11.53 8.57 -21.89
C VAL A 6 10.02 8.32 -21.76
N CYS A 7 9.17 9.21 -22.27
CA CYS A 7 7.72 9.01 -22.26
C CYS A 7 7.32 7.76 -23.05
N LEU A 8 7.91 7.53 -24.23
CA LEU A 8 7.67 6.34 -25.04
C LEU A 8 8.08 5.04 -24.32
N VAL A 9 9.22 5.04 -23.64
CA VAL A 9 9.69 3.88 -22.86
C VAL A 9 8.78 3.60 -21.68
N VAL A 10 8.30 4.64 -20.98
CA VAL A 10 7.34 4.50 -19.88
C VAL A 10 6.00 3.94 -20.37
N ILE A 11 5.49 4.44 -21.51
CA ILE A 11 4.25 3.94 -22.14
C ILE A 11 4.42 2.48 -22.59
N ALA A 12 5.57 2.12 -23.16
CA ALA A 12 5.87 0.75 -23.56
C ALA A 12 5.97 -0.20 -22.37
N LEU A 13 6.54 0.24 -21.24
CA LEU A 13 6.60 -0.56 -20.01
C LEU A 13 5.20 -0.79 -19.40
N LEU A 14 4.32 0.21 -19.47
CA LEU A 14 2.94 0.12 -18.99
C LEU A 14 2.05 -0.74 -19.90
N ALA A 15 2.41 -0.88 -21.18
CA ALA A 15 1.71 -1.72 -22.14
C ALA A 15 2.02 -3.21 -21.97
N VAL A 16 3.08 -3.57 -21.25
CA VAL A 16 3.35 -4.95 -20.83
C VAL A 16 2.62 -5.21 -19.52
N THR A 17 1.30 -5.32 -19.59
CA THR A 17 0.55 -5.98 -18.52
C THR A 17 0.75 -7.48 -18.71
N PRO A 18 1.39 -8.21 -17.78
CA PRO A 18 1.25 -9.66 -17.79
C PRO A 18 -0.25 -9.95 -17.67
N ASP A 19 -0.78 -10.86 -18.49
CA ASP A 19 -2.09 -11.43 -18.24
C ASP A 19 -2.17 -11.74 -16.75
N LEU A 20 -3.19 -11.20 -16.08
CA LEU A 20 -3.46 -11.40 -14.65
C LEU A 20 -3.90 -12.85 -14.37
N MET A 21 -3.25 -13.83 -14.99
CA MET A 21 -3.19 -15.24 -14.62
C MET A 21 -2.34 -15.39 -13.35
N ALA A 22 -2.59 -14.54 -12.35
CA ALA A 22 -1.98 -14.61 -11.04
C ALA A 22 -2.78 -15.59 -10.18
N GLN A 23 -2.58 -16.88 -10.43
CA GLN A 23 -2.65 -17.86 -9.35
C GLN A 23 -1.47 -18.81 -9.49
N CYS A 24 -0.56 -18.73 -8.52
CA CYS A 24 0.50 -19.71 -8.32
C CYS A 24 -0.11 -21.12 -8.44
N ALA A 25 0.64 -22.10 -8.96
CA ALA A 25 0.17 -23.45 -9.27
C ALA A 25 -0.68 -24.11 -8.14
N MET A 26 -0.40 -23.76 -6.88
CA MET A 26 -1.17 -24.17 -5.70
C MET A 26 -2.61 -23.66 -5.65
N CYS A 27 -2.85 -22.39 -6.00
CA CYS A 27 -4.19 -21.79 -5.99
C CYS A 27 -5.02 -22.34 -7.17
N ARG A 28 -4.40 -22.50 -8.34
CA ARG A 28 -5.04 -23.08 -9.53
C ARG A 28 -5.50 -24.52 -9.33
N GLY A 29 -4.65 -25.39 -8.75
CA GLY A 29 -5.00 -26.80 -8.51
C GLY A 29 -6.16 -27.00 -7.53
N THR A 30 -6.29 -26.11 -6.54
CA THR A 30 -7.40 -26.13 -5.57
C THR A 30 -8.72 -25.68 -6.22
N VAL A 31 -8.68 -24.69 -7.12
CA VAL A 31 -9.86 -24.24 -7.86
C VAL A 31 -10.30 -25.26 -8.90
N GLU A 32 -9.38 -25.79 -9.71
CA GLU A 32 -9.69 -26.79 -10.75
C GLU A 32 -10.27 -28.08 -10.14
N SER A 33 -9.74 -28.55 -9.01
CA SER A 33 -10.30 -29.71 -8.29
C SER A 33 -11.68 -29.44 -7.69
N THR A 34 -11.96 -28.21 -7.25
CA THR A 34 -13.27 -27.88 -6.68
C THR A 34 -14.34 -27.67 -7.76
N VAL A 35 -13.96 -27.13 -8.92
CA VAL A 35 -14.81 -27.01 -10.11
C VAL A 35 -15.10 -28.38 -10.73
N SER A 36 -14.09 -29.25 -10.84
CA SER A 36 -14.26 -30.63 -11.34
C SER A 36 -15.19 -31.48 -10.47
N ASN A 37 -15.28 -31.18 -9.17
CA ASN A 37 -16.23 -31.82 -8.23
C ASN A 37 -17.60 -31.12 -8.17
N GLY A 38 -17.92 -30.21 -9.10
CA GLY A 38 -19.24 -29.58 -9.21
C GLY A 38 -19.54 -28.46 -8.21
N ARG A 39 -18.55 -27.95 -7.46
CA ARG A 39 -18.72 -26.90 -6.44
C ARG A 39 -18.18 -25.55 -6.91
N SER A 40 -18.73 -25.02 -8.02
CA SER A 40 -18.34 -23.74 -8.63
C SER A 40 -18.48 -22.51 -7.71
N ILE A 41 -19.31 -22.58 -6.66
CA ILE A 41 -19.50 -21.49 -5.68
C ILE A 41 -18.21 -21.18 -4.90
N VAL A 42 -17.36 -22.19 -4.66
CA VAL A 42 -16.09 -22.02 -3.94
C VAL A 42 -15.06 -21.26 -4.77
N ALA A 43 -15.16 -21.29 -6.10
CA ALA A 43 -14.24 -20.58 -6.98
C ALA A 43 -14.46 -19.05 -6.98
N SER A 44 -15.72 -18.60 -6.80
CA SER A 44 -16.05 -17.17 -6.72
C SER A 44 -15.65 -16.55 -5.38
N ASP A 45 -15.63 -17.33 -4.30
CA ASP A 45 -15.28 -16.88 -2.95
C ASP A 45 -13.76 -16.68 -2.77
N LEU A 46 -12.94 -17.38 -3.55
CA LEU A 46 -11.48 -17.29 -3.48
C LEU A 46 -10.94 -15.90 -3.90
N ASN A 47 -11.57 -15.24 -4.87
CA ASN A 47 -11.18 -13.89 -5.30
C ASN A 47 -11.43 -12.85 -4.19
N LEU A 48 -12.48 -13.03 -3.38
CA LEU A 48 -12.71 -12.21 -2.18
C LEU A 48 -11.65 -12.49 -1.10
N GLY A 49 -11.26 -13.75 -0.92
CA GLY A 49 -10.18 -14.13 -0.01
C GLY A 49 -8.83 -13.48 -0.35
N ILE A 50 -8.46 -13.43 -1.64
CA ILE A 50 -7.23 -12.76 -2.11
C ILE A 50 -7.30 -11.25 -1.87
N LEU A 51 -8.43 -10.61 -2.21
CA LEU A 51 -8.64 -9.18 -1.93
C LEU A 51 -8.56 -8.86 -0.42
N TYR A 52 -9.10 -9.73 0.42
CA TYR A 52 -9.07 -9.57 1.88
C TYR A 52 -7.65 -9.68 2.44
N LEU A 53 -6.89 -10.69 2.03
CA LEU A 53 -5.49 -10.89 2.44
C LEU A 53 -4.58 -9.78 1.90
N LEU A 54 -4.86 -9.26 0.71
CA LEU A 54 -4.12 -8.14 0.13
C LEU A 54 -4.44 -6.83 0.85
N MET A 55 -5.69 -6.58 1.24
CA MET A 55 -6.09 -5.35 1.95
C MET A 55 -5.49 -5.24 3.36
N ALA A 56 -5.35 -6.35 4.08
CA ALA A 56 -4.86 -6.38 5.45
C ALA A 56 -3.52 -5.64 5.66
N PRO A 57 -2.42 -5.92 4.92
CA PRO A 57 -1.16 -5.20 5.10
C PRO A 57 -1.26 -3.70 4.78
N TYR A 58 -2.06 -3.31 3.79
CA TYR A 58 -2.25 -1.88 3.47
C TYR A 58 -2.97 -1.13 4.58
N LEU A 59 -4.01 -1.74 5.17
CA LEU A 59 -4.74 -1.15 6.30
C LEU A 59 -3.86 -1.00 7.53
N ILE A 60 -3.04 -2.00 7.84
CA ILE A 60 -2.07 -1.93 8.94
C ILE A 60 -1.10 -0.78 8.73
N VAL A 61 -0.47 -0.68 7.56
CA VAL A 61 0.48 0.40 7.25
C VAL A 61 -0.19 1.77 7.31
N ALA A 62 -1.39 1.91 6.74
CA ALA A 62 -2.15 3.15 6.75
C ALA A 62 -2.49 3.60 8.19
N SER A 63 -2.87 2.67 9.07
CA SER A 63 -3.17 2.97 10.47
C SER A 63 -1.95 3.46 11.23
N ILE A 64 -0.79 2.79 11.06
CA ILE A 64 0.48 3.17 11.69
C ILE A 64 0.92 4.54 11.19
N ALA A 65 0.89 4.77 9.87
CA ALA A 65 1.27 6.04 9.27
C ALA A 65 0.39 7.19 9.77
N TYR A 66 -0.93 6.97 9.88
CA TYR A 66 -1.86 7.97 10.41
C TYR A 66 -1.58 8.33 11.87
N LEU A 67 -1.39 7.31 12.74
CA LEU A 67 -1.07 7.53 14.15
C LEU A 67 0.27 8.24 14.33
N TRP A 68 1.28 7.85 13.55
CA TRP A 68 2.60 8.48 13.57
C TRP A 68 2.53 9.95 13.14
N TYR A 69 1.82 10.25 12.05
CA TYR A 69 1.63 11.62 11.58
C TYR A 69 0.94 12.50 12.63
N ARG A 70 -0.13 11.97 13.26
CA ARG A 70 -0.86 12.70 14.31
C ARG A 70 0.02 12.99 15.52
N ASN A 71 0.86 12.04 15.94
CA ASN A 71 1.76 12.23 17.07
C ASN A 71 2.91 13.20 16.73
N SER A 72 3.51 13.05 15.55
CA SER A 72 4.60 13.91 15.07
C SER A 72 4.17 15.39 14.99
N LYS A 73 2.95 15.66 14.50
CA LYS A 73 2.40 17.02 14.45
C LYS A 73 2.24 17.66 15.84
N ARG A 74 1.87 16.88 16.85
CA ARG A 74 1.75 17.35 18.24
C ARG A 74 3.12 17.66 18.85
N GLU A 75 4.09 16.77 18.60
CA GLU A 75 5.46 16.94 19.08
C GLU A 75 6.13 18.16 18.46
N HIS A 76 5.90 18.43 17.17
CA HIS A 76 6.43 19.62 16.51
C HIS A 76 5.93 20.92 17.17
N GLY A 77 4.64 20.99 17.53
CA GLY A 77 4.08 22.13 18.27
C GLY A 77 4.74 22.34 19.63
N ARG A 78 4.94 21.27 20.40
CA ARG A 78 5.67 21.33 21.68
C ARG A 78 7.10 21.81 21.52
N ARG A 79 7.82 21.33 20.50
CA ARG A 79 9.20 21.75 20.23
C ARG A 79 9.30 23.24 19.89
N ILE A 80 8.36 23.77 19.10
CA ILE A 80 8.30 25.20 18.81
C ILE A 80 8.07 26.01 20.09
N GLU A 81 7.16 25.56 20.96
CA GLU A 81 6.90 26.22 22.23
C GLU A 81 8.13 26.24 23.15
N ILE A 82 8.81 25.10 23.31
CA ILE A 82 10.02 24.98 24.12
C ILE A 82 11.13 25.88 23.56
N THR A 83 11.39 25.83 22.25
CA THR A 83 12.41 26.67 21.61
C THR A 83 12.08 28.16 21.76
N GLY A 84 10.81 28.55 21.68
CA GLY A 84 10.36 29.92 21.93
C GLY A 84 10.57 30.36 23.38
N ARG A 85 10.35 29.47 24.36
CA ARG A 85 10.67 29.74 25.78
C ARG A 85 12.18 29.90 25.99
N VAL A 86 13.00 29.00 25.45
CA VAL A 86 14.46 29.04 25.57
C VAL A 86 15.02 30.32 24.93
N LYS A 87 14.57 30.68 23.72
CA LYS A 87 15.02 31.90 23.05
C LYS A 87 14.72 33.16 23.85
N ARG A 88 13.51 33.26 24.44
CA ARG A 88 13.12 34.39 25.31
C ARG A 88 13.97 34.48 26.57
N ALA A 89 14.24 33.34 27.21
CA ALA A 89 15.11 33.28 28.38
C ALA A 89 16.55 33.69 28.05
N LEU A 90 17.07 33.25 26.90
CA LEU A 90 18.42 33.59 26.44
C LEU A 90 18.56 35.08 26.05
N SER A 91 17.53 35.69 25.43
CA SER A 91 17.57 37.11 25.07
C SER A 91 17.51 38.09 26.25
N GLN A 92 17.24 37.59 27.46
CA GLN A 92 17.10 38.39 28.67
C GLN A 92 18.39 38.41 29.52
N VAL A 93 19.44 37.71 29.07
CA VAL A 93 20.80 37.67 29.62
C VAL A 93 21.72 38.45 28.69
#